data_AF-A0A7K2F052-F1
#
_entry.id   AF-A0A7K2F052-F1
#
_cell.length_a   1.000
_cell.length_b   1.000
_cell.length_c   1.000
_cell.angle_alpha   90.00
_cell.angle_beta   90.00
_cell.angle_gamma   90.00
#
_symmetry.space_group_name_H-M   'P 1'
#
loop_
_entity.id
_entity.type
_entity.pdbx_description
1 polymer ?
#
loop_
_entity_poly.entity_id
_entity_poly.type
_entity_poly.pdbx_seq_one_letter_code
_entity_poly.pdbx_strand_id
1 'polypeptide(L)' 'MDDAYCGTPAPDPAPVDAGPPYAECVLCRKPTEYPESTKGATLCPVCAWQEAGRTACSG' A
#
# COMPACT_ATOMS: atom_id res chain seq x y z
N MET A 1 -35.23 -4.32 0.73
CA MET A 1 -33.82 -4.53 0.35
C MET A 1 -33.05 -3.53 1.16
N ASP A 2 -32.30 -4.05 2.13
CA ASP A 2 -31.84 -3.31 3.29
C ASP A 2 -30.75 -2.28 2.93
N ASP A 3 -30.90 -1.06 3.43
CA ASP A 3 -29.99 0.08 3.24
C ASP A 3 -28.54 -0.25 3.69
N ALA A 4 -28.36 -1.33 4.47
CA ALA A 4 -27.06 -1.82 4.91
C ALA A 4 -26.16 -2.40 3.80
N TYR A 5 -26.67 -2.84 2.64
CA TYR A 5 -25.79 -3.39 1.58
C TYR A 5 -24.93 -2.31 0.91
N CYS A 6 -25.39 -1.06 0.90
CA CYS A 6 -24.64 0.11 0.42
C CYS A 6 -24.23 1.06 1.56
N GLY A 7 -24.43 0.66 2.81
CA GLY A 7 -24.04 1.43 3.98
C GLY A 7 -22.53 1.39 4.17
N THR A 8 -21.86 2.53 3.98
CA THR A 8 -20.43 2.66 4.30
C THR A 8 -20.30 2.84 5.82
N PRO A 9 -19.60 1.95 6.54
CA PRO A 9 -19.33 2.15 7.95
C PRO A 9 -18.48 3.41 8.13
N ALA A 10 -18.77 4.19 9.17
CA ALA A 10 -17.96 5.35 9.50
C ALA A 10 -16.51 4.90 9.76
N PRO A 11 -15.51 5.48 9.10
CA PRO A 11 -14.12 5.10 9.34
C PRO A 11 -13.73 5.49 10.76
N ASP A 12 -13.09 4.57 11.47
CA ASP A 12 -12.45 4.88 12.75
C ASP A 12 -11.37 5.96 12.56
N PRO A 13 -11.22 6.89 13.53
CA PRO A 13 -10.12 7.85 13.49
C PRO A 13 -8.80 7.09 13.61
N ALA A 14 -8.05 7.03 12.51
CA ALA A 14 -6.74 6.41 12.49
C ALA A 14 -5.79 7.18 13.42
N PRO A 15 -4.96 6.49 14.23
CA PRO A 15 -3.92 7.14 15.01
C PRO A 15 -3.02 7.98 14.12
N VAL A 16 -2.79 9.23 14.51
CA VAL A 16 -1.79 10.14 13.89
C VAL A 16 -0.38 9.80 14.38
N ASP A 17 -0.04 8.51 14.39
CA ASP A 17 1.35 8.10 14.50
C ASP A 17 1.84 8.01 13.05
N ALA A 18 2.65 8.99 12.63
CA ALA A 18 3.23 9.01 11.29
C ALA A 18 4.23 7.87 11.05
N GLY A 19 4.23 6.84 11.91
CA GLY A 19 5.14 5.72 11.93
C GLY A 19 6.61 6.13 12.03
N PRO A 20 7.53 5.18 12.18
CA PRO A 20 8.89 5.39 11.73
C PRO A 20 8.89 5.79 10.25
N PRO A 21 9.91 6.53 9.76
CA PRO A 21 9.99 6.89 8.35
C PRO A 21 9.84 5.65 7.49
N TYR A 22 8.84 5.64 6.61
CA TYR A 22 8.65 4.56 5.66
C TYR A 22 9.73 4.60 4.60
N ALA A 23 10.20 3.43 4.17
CA ALA A 23 11.12 3.35 3.05
C ALA A 23 10.45 3.90 1.77
N GLU A 24 11.21 4.57 0.91
CA GLU A 24 10.71 5.09 -0.35
C GLU A 24 10.68 4.00 -1.43
N CYS A 25 9.63 4.00 -2.25
CA CYS A 25 9.54 3.13 -3.41
C CYS A 25 10.59 3.50 -4.47
N VAL A 26 11.38 2.53 -4.91
CA VAL A 26 12.45 2.78 -5.91
C VAL A 26 11.94 3.21 -7.29
N LEU A 27 10.66 2.97 -7.60
CA LEU A 27 10.06 3.31 -8.89
C LEU A 27 9.34 4.67 -8.89
N CYS A 28 8.61 4.98 -7.81
CA CYS A 28 7.73 6.16 -7.76
C CYS A 28 7.98 7.09 -6.57
N ARG A 29 8.95 6.77 -5.70
CA ARG A 29 9.32 7.53 -4.49
C ARG A 29 8.18 7.78 -3.49
N LYS A 30 7.06 7.08 -3.62
CA LYS A 30 6.00 7.09 -2.60
C LYS A 30 6.43 6.27 -1.39
N PRO A 31 5.96 6.61 -0.18
CA PRO A 31 6.20 5.79 1.00
C PRO A 31 5.64 4.39 0.78
N THR A 32 6.39 3.39 1.28
CA THR A 32 5.97 1.99 1.29
C THR A 32 5.28 1.65 2.62
N GLU A 33 4.80 0.41 2.77
CA GLU A 33 4.31 -0.10 4.06
C GLU A 33 5.45 -0.52 5.00
N TYR A 34 6.69 -0.55 4.51
CA TYR A 34 7.86 -1.01 5.25
C TYR A 34 8.61 0.15 5.88
N PRO A 35 9.12 0.00 7.13
CA PRO A 35 9.97 1.01 7.74
C PRO A 35 11.31 1.14 6.99
N GLU A 36 11.94 2.31 7.04
CA GLU A 36 13.25 2.62 6.44
C GLU A 36 14.37 1.66 6.87
N SER A 37 14.22 1.05 8.04
CA SER A 37 15.17 0.07 8.56
C SER A 37 15.12 -1.27 7.81
N THR A 38 14.13 -1.47 6.93
CA THR A 38 13.97 -2.69 6.12
C THR A 38 15.00 -2.67 4.99
N LYS A 39 16.02 -3.53 5.09
CA LYS A 39 17.07 -3.69 4.07
C LYS A 39 16.53 -4.54 2.90
N GLY A 40 16.30 -3.92 1.75
CA GLY A 40 15.88 -4.61 0.53
C GLY A 40 15.29 -3.67 -0.52
N ALA A 41 14.91 -4.20 -1.69
CA ALA A 41 14.16 -3.45 -2.69
C ALA A 41 12.71 -3.28 -2.21
N THR A 42 12.38 -2.15 -1.59
CA THR A 42 11.01 -1.85 -1.14
C THR A 42 10.21 -1.25 -2.28
N LEU A 43 9.33 -2.05 -2.90
CA LEU A 43 8.27 -1.54 -3.77
C LEU A 43 7.07 -1.13 -2.91
N CYS A 44 6.38 -0.06 -3.30
CA CYS A 44 5.07 0.23 -2.70
C CYS A 44 4.04 -0.82 -3.17
N PRO A 45 2.94 -1.02 -2.43
CA PRO A 45 1.94 -2.06 -2.72
C PRO A 45 1.43 -2.02 -4.18
N VAL A 46 1.24 -0.80 -4.70
CA VAL A 46 0.81 -0.58 -6.09
C VAL A 46 1.84 -1.07 -7.09
N CYS A 47 3.11 -0.67 -6.92
CA CYS A 47 4.18 -1.09 -7.82
C CYS A 47 4.42 -2.60 -7.74
N ALA A 48 4.33 -3.20 -6.55
CA ALA A 48 4.45 -4.64 -6.39
C ALA A 48 3.37 -5.40 -7.18
N TRP A 49 2.11 -4.96 -7.11
CA TRP A 49 1.03 -5.57 -7.88
C TRP A 49 1.19 -5.38 -9.39
N GLN A 50 1.64 -4.20 -9.83
CA GLN A 50 1.89 -3.93 -11.25
C GLN A 50 2.99 -4.84 -11.84
N GLU A 51 4.08 -5.06 -11.11
CA GLU A 51 5.17 -5.96 -11.55
C GLU A 51 4.71 -7.43 -11.55
N ALA A 52 3.91 -7.84 -10.57
CA ALA A 52 3.29 -9.16 -10.53
C ALA A 52 2.34 -9.40 -11.73
N GLY A 53 1.48 -8.43 -12.03
CA GLY A 53 0.57 -8.49 -13.17
C GLY A 53 1.30 -8.51 -14.51
N ARG A 54 2.39 -7.72 -14.65
CA ARG A 54 3.22 -7.75 -15.86
C ARG A 54 3.82 -9.12 -16.08
N THR A 55 4.41 -9.72 -15.04
CA THR A 55 5.01 -11.05 -15.10
C THR A 55 3.96 -12.12 -15.44
N ALA A 56 2.74 -12.00 -14.89
CA ALA A 56 1.66 -12.94 -15.15
C ALA A 56 1.12 -12.89 -16.59
N CYS A 57 1.26 -11.75 -17.28
CA CYS A 57 0.67 -11.51 -18.60
C CYS A 57 1.70 -11.36 -19.73
N SER A 58 3.01 -11.51 -19.46
CA SER A 58 4.09 -11.39 -20.44
C SER A 58 4.50 -12.72 -21.08
N GLY A 59 3.58 -13.68 -21.15
CA GLY A 59 3.78 -15.01 -21.74
C GLY A 59 3.58 -15.05 -23.25
#